data_AF-A0A512AZD7-F1
#
_entry.id   AF-A0A512AZD7-F1
#
_cell.length_a   1.000
_cell.length_b   1.000
_cell.length_c   1.000
_cell.angle_alpha   90.00
_cell.angle_beta   90.00
_cell.angle_gamma   90.00
#
_symmetry.space_group_name_H-M   'P 1'
#
loop_
_entity.id
_entity.type
_entity.pdbx_description
1 polymer ?
#
loop_
_entity_poly.entity_id
_entity_poly.type
_entity_poly.pdbx_seq_one_letter_code
_entity_poly.pdbx_strand_id
1 'polypeptide(L)'
;MEKDYDLGELQLDSLLATKSKIDKRFVLTGLEILKHKNKDEKFKQVLQNLDNETLEFLCNKPVLSSAATKLERCKSFNYEADNPALQLQLIKMYINDQISRSGNMDAIITTYKLTKEEVVYGKDNMSTDAENRKQLKEIFAKYGFPTRKMVGEDAMQGIFFIIQHADADKEWQQAQLPKVENAVKKGDMDGQRYAYLYDRIKINSGEKQLYGTQFAKVDPVNKVAELALTEDLENLDKRRMGMGMMPIETYKVIMLKSVSK
;
A
#
# COMPACT_ATOMS: atom_id res chain seq x y z
N MET A 1 12.99 8.19 -18.21
CA MET A 1 13.67 6.89 -18.10
C MET A 1 13.00 5.94 -19.05
N GLU A 2 13.71 5.55 -20.12
CA GLU A 2 13.46 4.25 -20.73
C GLU A 2 13.51 3.21 -19.61
N LYS A 3 12.46 2.41 -19.50
CA LYS A 3 12.45 1.31 -18.55
C LYS A 3 13.35 0.24 -19.16
N ASP A 4 14.60 0.20 -18.70
CA ASP A 4 15.54 -0.85 -19.09
C ASP A 4 15.16 -2.16 -18.37
N TYR A 5 14.17 -2.84 -18.96
CA TYR A 5 13.71 -4.14 -18.50
C TYR A 5 14.73 -5.25 -18.76
N ASP A 6 15.76 -5.02 -19.58
CA ASP A 6 16.87 -5.96 -19.75
C ASP A 6 17.77 -5.93 -18.52
N LEU A 7 18.16 -4.73 -18.08
CA LEU A 7 18.90 -4.56 -16.84
C LEU A 7 18.12 -5.08 -15.62
N GLY A 8 16.82 -4.80 -15.55
CA GLY A 8 15.97 -5.30 -14.46
C GLY A 8 15.84 -6.82 -14.43
N GLU A 9 15.79 -7.49 -15.60
CA GLU A 9 15.79 -8.96 -15.66
C GLU A 9 17.13 -9.55 -15.19
N LEU A 10 18.27 -8.96 -15.58
CA LEU A 10 19.60 -9.39 -15.13
C LEU A 10 19.79 -9.22 -13.61
N GLN A 11 19.25 -8.14 -13.06
CA GLN A 11 19.24 -7.91 -11.61
C GLN A 11 18.40 -8.96 -10.88
N LEU A 12 17.24 -9.34 -11.42
CA LEU A 12 16.44 -10.43 -10.87
C LEU A 12 17.22 -11.75 -10.90
N ASP A 13 17.90 -12.09 -12.00
CA ASP A 13 18.70 -13.32 -12.10
C ASP A 13 19.81 -13.35 -11.05
N SER A 14 20.48 -12.21 -10.84
CA SER A 14 21.52 -12.05 -9.82
C SER A 14 20.94 -12.23 -8.41
N LEU A 15 19.76 -11.68 -8.15
CA LEU A 15 19.06 -11.87 -6.88
C LEU A 15 18.66 -13.32 -6.68
N LEU A 16 18.09 -14.00 -7.67
CA LEU A 16 17.68 -15.41 -7.56
C LEU A 16 18.87 -16.37 -7.35
N ALA A 17 20.07 -15.99 -7.79
CA ALA A 17 21.29 -16.76 -7.59
C ALA A 17 21.93 -16.56 -6.19
N THR A 18 21.46 -15.62 -5.38
CA THR A 18 22.01 -15.40 -4.03
C THR A 18 21.62 -16.50 -3.05
N LYS A 19 22.47 -16.73 -2.05
CA LYS A 19 22.15 -17.63 -0.92
C LYS A 19 21.36 -16.95 0.19
N SER A 20 21.22 -15.63 0.16
CA SER A 20 20.49 -14.85 1.16
C SER A 20 18.98 -14.84 0.86
N LYS A 21 18.14 -14.69 1.91
CA LYS A 21 16.70 -14.47 1.72
C LYS A 21 16.48 -13.16 0.93
N ILE A 22 15.76 -13.26 -0.18
CA ILE A 22 15.41 -12.11 -1.03
C ILE A 22 14.17 -11.44 -0.43
N ASP A 23 14.14 -10.10 -0.38
CA ASP A 23 12.91 -9.41 -0.01
C ASP A 23 11.83 -9.69 -1.07
N LYS A 24 10.69 -10.17 -0.61
CA LYS A 24 9.51 -10.52 -1.42
C LYS A 24 9.05 -9.40 -2.36
N ARG A 25 9.35 -8.13 -2.05
CA ARG A 25 9.08 -6.97 -2.93
C ARG A 25 9.97 -6.94 -4.17
N PHE A 26 11.24 -7.32 -4.05
CA PHE A 26 12.12 -7.44 -5.23
C PHE A 26 11.68 -8.59 -6.13
N VAL A 27 11.22 -9.70 -5.54
CA VAL A 27 10.63 -10.82 -6.29
C VAL A 27 9.38 -10.35 -7.05
N LEU A 28 8.49 -9.60 -6.39
CA LEU A 28 7.30 -9.00 -7.04
C LEU A 28 7.69 -8.15 -8.26
N THR A 29 8.62 -7.21 -8.09
CA THR A 29 9.11 -6.36 -9.19
C THR A 29 9.70 -7.20 -10.33
N GLY A 30 10.50 -8.22 -9.99
CA GLY A 30 11.06 -9.14 -10.98
C GLY A 30 9.99 -9.86 -11.80
N LEU A 31 8.94 -10.36 -11.13
CA LEU A 31 7.80 -11.02 -11.79
C LEU A 31 7.04 -10.06 -12.73
N GLU A 32 6.88 -8.79 -12.34
CA GLU A 32 6.26 -7.76 -13.20
C GLU A 32 7.08 -7.51 -14.46
N ILE A 33 8.42 -7.47 -14.32
CA ILE A 33 9.34 -7.33 -15.45
C ILE A 33 9.20 -8.53 -16.40
N LEU A 34 9.25 -9.75 -15.88
CA LEU A 34 9.09 -10.97 -16.69
C LEU A 34 7.75 -10.99 -17.43
N LYS A 35 6.68 -10.54 -16.78
CA LYS A 35 5.35 -10.46 -17.41
C LYS A 35 5.34 -9.43 -18.53
N HIS A 36 5.93 -8.27 -18.33
CA HIS A 36 6.03 -7.23 -19.35
C HIS A 36 6.84 -7.69 -20.58
N LYS A 37 7.86 -8.52 -20.35
CA LYS A 37 8.70 -9.10 -21.41
C LYS A 37 8.13 -10.38 -22.03
N ASN A 38 6.92 -10.80 -21.65
CA ASN A 38 6.28 -12.04 -22.11
C ASN A 38 7.15 -13.30 -21.86
N LYS A 39 7.91 -13.34 -20.75
CA LYS A 39 8.78 -14.46 -20.37
C LYS A 39 8.02 -15.48 -19.51
N ASP A 40 6.91 -16.02 -20.02
CA ASP A 40 5.96 -16.81 -19.24
C ASP A 40 6.57 -18.10 -18.63
N GLU A 41 7.50 -18.77 -19.31
CA GLU A 41 8.16 -19.98 -18.77
C GLU A 41 9.09 -19.66 -17.61
N LYS A 42 9.90 -18.60 -17.71
CA LYS A 42 10.75 -18.12 -16.62
C LYS A 42 9.92 -17.62 -15.45
N PHE A 43 8.81 -16.93 -15.73
CA PHE A 43 7.83 -16.51 -14.72
C PHE A 43 7.31 -17.71 -13.91
N LYS A 44 6.89 -18.80 -14.57
CA LYS A 44 6.45 -20.03 -13.89
C LYS A 44 7.57 -20.68 -13.08
N GLN A 45 8.78 -20.76 -13.63
CA GLN A 45 9.93 -21.35 -12.96
C GLN A 45 10.28 -20.61 -11.67
N VAL A 46 10.26 -19.27 -11.68
CA VAL A 46 10.48 -18.46 -10.48
C VAL A 46 9.43 -18.81 -9.44
N LEU A 47 8.14 -18.78 -9.78
CA LEU A 47 7.04 -19.07 -8.85
C LEU A 47 7.11 -20.46 -8.20
N GLN A 48 7.49 -21.48 -8.96
CA GLN A 48 7.60 -22.86 -8.44
C GLN A 48 8.67 -22.98 -7.35
N ASN A 49 9.73 -22.19 -7.44
CA ASN A 49 10.88 -22.25 -6.53
C ASN A 49 10.79 -21.30 -5.33
N LEU A 50 9.72 -20.51 -5.21
CA LEU A 50 9.53 -19.62 -4.07
C LEU A 50 9.10 -20.41 -2.81
N ASP A 51 9.64 -19.96 -1.68
CA ASP A 51 9.19 -20.41 -0.36
C ASP A 51 7.74 -19.99 -0.09
N ASN A 52 7.08 -20.65 0.87
CA ASN A 52 5.67 -20.43 1.14
C ASN A 52 5.36 -19.03 1.68
N GLU A 53 6.29 -18.40 2.42
CA GLU A 53 6.10 -17.05 2.98
C GLU A 53 6.12 -16.00 1.87
N THR A 54 7.08 -16.11 0.94
CA THR A 54 7.16 -15.27 -0.25
C THR A 54 5.96 -15.52 -1.16
N LEU A 55 5.59 -16.78 -1.37
CA LEU A 55 4.47 -17.12 -2.24
C LEU A 55 3.13 -16.62 -1.69
N GLU A 56 2.88 -16.76 -0.38
CA GLU A 56 1.71 -16.19 0.29
C GLU A 56 1.59 -14.69 0.02
N PHE A 57 2.68 -13.94 0.22
CA PHE A 57 2.68 -12.49 -0.03
C PHE A 57 2.34 -12.14 -1.48
N LEU A 58 2.80 -12.95 -2.43
CA LEU A 58 2.64 -12.71 -3.85
C LEU A 58 1.25 -13.11 -4.36
N CYS A 59 0.61 -14.14 -3.81
CA CYS A 59 -0.68 -14.66 -4.27
C CYS A 59 -1.81 -13.62 -4.28
N ASN A 60 -1.72 -12.57 -3.45
CA ASN A 60 -2.69 -11.47 -3.40
C ASN A 60 -2.32 -10.27 -4.31
N LYS A 61 -1.25 -10.34 -5.11
CA LYS A 61 -0.77 -9.22 -5.93
C LYS A 61 -1.28 -9.27 -7.38
N PRO A 62 -1.54 -8.11 -8.02
CA PRO A 62 -2.11 -8.05 -9.37
C PRO A 62 -1.30 -8.79 -10.44
N VAL A 63 0.04 -8.83 -10.33
CA VAL A 63 0.88 -9.57 -11.28
C VAL A 63 0.54 -11.06 -11.31
N LEU A 64 -0.01 -11.57 -10.20
CA LEU A 64 -0.48 -12.92 -10.08
C LEU A 64 -1.99 -13.03 -10.18
N SER A 65 -2.83 -12.00 -10.11
CA SER A 65 -4.29 -12.20 -10.12
C SER A 65 -4.84 -12.89 -11.39
N SER A 66 -4.14 -12.81 -12.54
CA SER A 66 -4.45 -13.58 -13.75
C SER A 66 -3.82 -15.00 -13.82
N ALA A 67 -2.84 -15.29 -12.96
CA ALA A 67 -2.11 -16.57 -12.87
C ALA A 67 -2.35 -17.34 -11.55
N ALA A 68 -2.78 -16.67 -10.49
CA ALA A 68 -3.10 -17.13 -9.14
C ALA A 68 -4.38 -17.95 -9.15
N THR A 69 -5.29 -17.65 -10.08
CA THR A 69 -6.42 -18.53 -10.42
C THR A 69 -5.96 -19.91 -10.92
N LYS A 70 -4.70 -20.07 -11.37
CA LYS A 70 -4.12 -21.34 -11.80
C LYS A 70 -3.11 -21.96 -10.82
N LEU A 71 -2.51 -21.20 -9.91
CA LEU A 71 -1.53 -21.76 -8.97
C LEU A 71 -2.26 -22.39 -7.76
N GLU A 72 -2.33 -23.72 -7.72
CA GLU A 72 -2.98 -24.45 -6.62
C GLU A 72 -2.43 -24.08 -5.24
N ARG A 73 -1.13 -23.78 -5.15
CA ARG A 73 -0.49 -23.29 -3.92
C ARG A 73 -1.06 -21.94 -3.43
N CYS A 74 -1.60 -21.09 -4.32
CA CYS A 74 -2.30 -19.88 -3.88
C CYS A 74 -3.67 -20.18 -3.27
N LYS A 75 -4.33 -21.27 -3.67
CA LYS A 75 -5.63 -21.67 -3.11
C LYS A 75 -5.52 -22.07 -1.64
N SER A 76 -4.38 -22.63 -1.22
CA SER A 76 -4.12 -22.96 0.18
C SER A 76 -3.86 -21.74 1.08
N PHE A 77 -3.68 -20.55 0.50
CA PHE A 77 -3.49 -19.30 1.24
C PHE A 77 -4.75 -18.42 1.24
N ASN A 78 -5.94 -18.99 0.96
CA ASN A 78 -7.19 -18.24 1.03
C ASN A 78 -7.51 -17.96 2.51
N TYR A 79 -6.96 -16.86 3.04
CA TYR A 79 -7.15 -16.46 4.42
C TYR A 79 -8.53 -15.85 4.58
N GLU A 80 -9.48 -16.63 5.09
CA GLU A 80 -10.69 -16.06 5.68
C GLU A 80 -10.31 -15.29 6.95
N ALA A 81 -10.84 -14.08 7.08
CA ALA A 81 -10.60 -13.24 8.24
C ALA A 81 -11.23 -13.88 9.49
N ASP A 82 -10.54 -13.85 10.64
CA ASP A 82 -11.10 -14.40 11.90
C ASP A 82 -12.40 -13.67 12.31
N ASN A 83 -12.62 -12.44 11.83
CA ASN A 83 -13.86 -11.69 12.05
C ASN A 83 -14.40 -11.11 10.73
N PRO A 84 -15.16 -11.89 9.95
CA PRO A 84 -15.71 -11.45 8.66
C PRO A 84 -16.68 -10.27 8.78
N ALA A 85 -17.41 -10.16 9.89
CA ALA A 85 -18.33 -9.04 10.12
C ALA A 85 -17.59 -7.72 10.30
N LEU A 86 -16.51 -7.71 11.11
CA LEU A 86 -15.66 -6.54 11.28
C LEU A 86 -14.89 -6.20 10.00
N GLN A 87 -14.40 -7.22 9.28
CA GLN A 87 -13.81 -7.05 7.96
C GLN A 87 -14.77 -6.28 7.04
N LEU A 88 -16.01 -6.76 6.89
CA LEU A 88 -16.96 -6.13 5.98
C LEU A 88 -17.29 -4.69 6.39
N GLN A 89 -17.39 -4.42 7.70
CA GLN A 89 -17.57 -3.05 8.21
C GLN A 89 -16.43 -2.13 7.80
N LEU A 90 -15.17 -2.56 8.01
CA LEU A 90 -13.98 -1.78 7.66
C LEU A 90 -13.83 -1.59 6.14
N ILE A 91 -14.21 -2.60 5.34
CA ILE A 91 -14.23 -2.49 3.87
C ILE A 91 -15.24 -1.42 3.42
N LYS A 92 -16.44 -1.38 4.00
CA LYS A 92 -17.41 -0.32 3.70
C LYS A 92 -16.87 1.07 4.07
N MET A 93 -16.22 1.19 5.22
CA MET A 93 -15.57 2.44 5.64
C MET A 93 -14.45 2.86 4.66
N TYR A 94 -13.63 1.91 4.22
CA TYR A 94 -12.57 2.14 3.23
C TYR A 94 -13.13 2.62 1.89
N ILE A 95 -14.17 1.96 1.39
CA ILE A 95 -14.81 2.35 0.13
C ILE A 95 -15.35 3.78 0.23
N ASN A 96 -16.05 4.11 1.31
CA ASN A 96 -16.58 5.47 1.53
C ASN A 96 -15.46 6.52 1.58
N ASP A 97 -14.37 6.20 2.28
CA ASP A 97 -13.18 7.08 2.39
C ASP A 97 -12.60 7.43 1.01
N GLN A 98 -12.43 6.43 0.13
CA GLN A 98 -11.83 6.63 -1.18
C GLN A 98 -12.80 7.22 -2.20
N ILE A 99 -14.07 6.82 -2.21
CA ILE A 99 -15.08 7.34 -3.15
C ILE A 99 -15.29 8.84 -2.96
N SER A 100 -15.28 9.35 -1.71
CA SER A 100 -15.38 10.79 -1.45
C SER A 100 -14.28 11.61 -2.17
N ARG A 101 -13.13 10.97 -2.42
CA ARG A 101 -11.95 11.52 -3.10
C ARG A 101 -11.85 11.12 -4.57
N SER A 102 -12.95 10.71 -5.19
CA SER A 102 -13.00 10.24 -6.58
C SER A 102 -12.15 8.98 -6.86
N GLY A 103 -11.86 8.18 -5.83
CA GLY A 103 -11.17 6.90 -5.98
C GLY A 103 -12.05 5.84 -6.66
N ASN A 104 -11.45 4.99 -7.50
CA ASN A 104 -12.14 3.83 -8.07
C ASN A 104 -12.03 2.63 -7.10
N MET A 105 -13.19 2.14 -6.63
CA MET A 105 -13.30 1.02 -5.70
C MET A 105 -14.00 -0.22 -6.31
N ASP A 106 -14.18 -0.28 -7.63
CA ASP A 106 -14.96 -1.32 -8.31
C ASP A 106 -14.42 -2.73 -8.03
N ALA A 107 -13.10 -2.89 -7.99
CA ALA A 107 -12.45 -4.16 -7.69
C ALA A 107 -12.78 -4.64 -6.26
N ILE A 108 -12.69 -3.74 -5.26
CA ILE A 108 -13.02 -4.07 -3.86
C ILE A 108 -14.51 -4.36 -3.73
N ILE A 109 -15.38 -3.52 -4.31
CA ILE A 109 -16.84 -3.73 -4.31
C ILE A 109 -17.18 -5.12 -4.89
N THR A 110 -16.57 -5.49 -6.01
CA THR A 110 -16.77 -6.79 -6.65
C THR A 110 -16.25 -7.94 -5.79
N THR A 111 -15.04 -7.83 -5.23
CA THR A 111 -14.43 -8.86 -4.37
C THR A 111 -15.30 -9.18 -3.16
N TYR A 112 -15.86 -8.16 -2.51
CA TYR A 112 -16.70 -8.32 -1.31
C TYR A 112 -18.21 -8.42 -1.63
N LYS A 113 -18.57 -8.52 -2.91
CA LYS A 113 -19.95 -8.67 -3.40
C LYS A 113 -20.90 -7.60 -2.85
N LEU A 114 -20.40 -6.38 -2.70
CA LEU A 114 -21.15 -5.24 -2.20
C LEU A 114 -21.97 -4.59 -3.32
N THR A 115 -23.12 -4.02 -2.99
CA THR A 115 -23.88 -3.18 -3.91
C THR A 115 -23.57 -1.70 -3.70
N LYS A 116 -23.90 -0.85 -4.69
CA LYS A 116 -23.72 0.60 -4.59
C LYS A 116 -24.58 1.22 -3.48
N GLU A 117 -25.70 0.60 -3.14
CA GLU A 117 -26.61 1.06 -2.08
C GLU A 117 -26.05 0.74 -0.67
N GLU A 118 -25.17 -0.26 -0.56
CA GLU A 118 -24.51 -0.63 0.69
C GLU A 118 -23.29 0.25 1.04
N VAL A 119 -22.85 1.08 0.09
CA VAL A 119 -21.72 2.00 0.24
C VAL A 119 -22.20 3.43 0.02
N VAL A 120 -21.82 4.33 0.92
CA VAL A 120 -22.41 5.67 0.99
C VAL A 120 -21.80 6.56 -0.09
N TYR A 121 -22.62 7.00 -1.03
CA TYR A 121 -22.28 8.05 -1.99
C TYR A 121 -22.78 9.41 -1.45
N GLY A 122 -21.98 10.47 -1.64
CA GLY A 122 -22.48 11.85 -1.56
C GLY A 122 -22.18 12.66 -0.29
N LYS A 123 -21.23 12.23 0.54
CA LYS A 123 -20.63 13.12 1.56
C LYS A 123 -19.32 13.71 1.04
N ASP A 124 -19.04 14.95 1.41
CA ASP A 124 -17.73 15.55 1.17
C ASP A 124 -16.64 14.85 2.02
N ASN A 125 -15.37 15.09 1.66
CA ASN A 125 -14.21 14.50 2.34
C ASN A 125 -14.22 14.76 3.85
N MET A 126 -14.54 15.98 4.28
CA MET A 126 -14.43 16.38 5.69
C MET A 126 -15.46 15.65 6.55
N SER A 127 -16.72 15.55 6.08
CA SER A 127 -17.78 14.81 6.75
C SER A 127 -17.46 13.30 6.82
N THR A 128 -16.92 12.76 5.73
CA THR A 128 -16.50 11.35 5.64
C THR A 128 -15.38 11.04 6.63
N ASP A 129 -14.35 11.89 6.69
CA ASP A 129 -13.20 11.71 7.59
C ASP A 129 -13.61 11.77 9.06
N ALA A 130 -14.51 12.70 9.42
CA ALA A 130 -15.01 12.83 10.78
C ALA A 130 -15.78 11.58 11.23
N GLU A 131 -16.68 11.08 10.39
CA GLU A 131 -17.48 9.88 10.66
C GLU A 131 -16.60 8.62 10.72
N ASN A 132 -15.72 8.43 9.73
CA ASN A 132 -14.80 7.29 9.71
C ASN A 132 -13.85 7.29 10.92
N ARG A 133 -13.33 8.45 11.31
CA ARG A 133 -12.51 8.57 12.53
C ARG A 133 -13.30 8.20 13.78
N LYS A 134 -14.55 8.65 13.90
CA LYS A 134 -15.41 8.29 15.04
C LYS A 134 -15.63 6.78 15.11
N GLN A 135 -16.05 6.16 14.01
CA GLN A 135 -16.27 4.72 13.95
C GLN A 135 -14.98 3.93 14.23
N LEU A 136 -13.83 4.38 13.71
CA LEU A 136 -12.56 3.69 13.93
C LEU A 136 -12.10 3.79 15.39
N LYS A 137 -12.39 4.89 16.09
CA LYS A 137 -12.19 5.01 17.55
C LYS A 137 -13.02 3.96 18.30
N GLU A 138 -14.29 3.78 17.94
CA GLU A 138 -15.18 2.78 18.55
C GLU A 138 -14.70 1.35 18.28
N ILE A 139 -14.28 1.06 17.04
CA ILE A 139 -13.68 -0.22 16.66
C ILE A 139 -12.42 -0.49 17.49
N PHE A 140 -11.53 0.48 17.62
CA PHE A 140 -10.30 0.33 18.41
C PHE A 140 -10.58 0.11 19.90
N ALA A 141 -11.60 0.76 20.45
CA ALA A 141 -12.02 0.55 21.83
C ALA A 141 -12.56 -0.88 22.06
N LYS A 142 -13.26 -1.44 21.07
CA LYS A 142 -13.89 -2.76 21.19
C LYS A 142 -12.95 -3.93 20.87
N TYR A 143 -12.13 -3.80 19.83
CA TYR A 143 -11.34 -4.90 19.28
C TYR A 143 -9.82 -4.71 19.43
N GLY A 144 -9.38 -3.58 19.98
CA GLY A 144 -8.00 -3.15 19.87
C GLY A 144 -7.65 -2.71 18.44
N PHE A 145 -6.36 -2.51 18.15
CA PHE A 145 -5.91 -2.22 16.79
C PHE A 145 -5.99 -3.52 15.96
N PRO A 146 -6.84 -3.60 14.91
CA PRO A 146 -7.01 -4.83 14.14
C PRO A 146 -5.71 -5.32 13.49
N THR A 147 -5.66 -6.61 13.18
CA THR A 147 -4.52 -7.26 12.51
C THR A 147 -4.95 -7.82 11.15
N ARG A 148 -3.99 -8.14 10.29
CA ARG A 148 -4.26 -8.76 8.98
C ARG A 148 -5.01 -10.08 9.13
N LYS A 149 -4.70 -10.88 10.16
CA LYS A 149 -5.42 -12.11 10.44
C LYS A 149 -6.89 -11.87 10.83
N MET A 150 -7.14 -10.81 11.61
CA MET A 150 -8.47 -10.50 12.11
C MET A 150 -9.42 -10.01 11.01
N VAL A 151 -8.93 -9.15 10.10
CA VAL A 151 -9.79 -8.41 9.17
C VAL A 151 -9.35 -8.49 7.70
N GLY A 152 -8.23 -9.13 7.39
CA GLY A 152 -7.68 -9.23 6.04
C GLY A 152 -6.88 -7.98 5.61
N GLU A 153 -6.14 -8.12 4.49
CA GLU A 153 -5.22 -7.09 3.98
C GLU A 153 -5.95 -5.83 3.49
N ASP A 154 -7.06 -5.97 2.76
CA ASP A 154 -7.82 -4.82 2.24
C ASP A 154 -8.42 -3.97 3.37
N ALA A 155 -8.91 -4.60 4.45
CA ALA A 155 -9.43 -3.88 5.59
C ALA A 155 -8.31 -3.17 6.37
N MET A 156 -7.13 -3.79 6.49
CA MET A 156 -5.93 -3.14 7.04
C MET A 156 -5.51 -1.92 6.21
N GLN A 157 -5.59 -2.01 4.88
CA GLN A 157 -5.37 -0.88 3.99
C GLN A 157 -6.39 0.25 4.25
N GLY A 158 -7.67 -0.11 4.43
CA GLY A 158 -8.73 0.83 4.80
C GLY A 158 -8.47 1.56 6.10
N ILE A 159 -8.09 0.82 7.16
CA ILE A 159 -7.70 1.39 8.46
C ILE A 159 -6.60 2.44 8.28
N PHE A 160 -5.56 2.11 7.49
CA PHE A 160 -4.46 3.04 7.24
C PHE A 160 -4.94 4.34 6.59
N PHE A 161 -5.74 4.28 5.51
CA PHE A 161 -6.19 5.49 4.82
C PHE A 161 -7.05 6.39 5.72
N ILE A 162 -7.94 5.79 6.52
CA ILE A 162 -8.77 6.55 7.46
C ILE A 162 -7.90 7.27 8.52
N ILE A 163 -6.85 6.61 9.03
CA ILE A 163 -5.88 7.25 9.92
C ILE A 163 -5.12 8.37 9.19
N GLN A 164 -4.68 8.09 7.96
CA GLN A 164 -3.93 9.04 7.13
C GLN A 164 -4.71 10.32 6.84
N HIS A 165 -6.03 10.24 6.70
CA HIS A 165 -6.92 11.37 6.40
C HIS A 165 -7.47 12.08 7.63
N ALA A 166 -7.15 11.63 8.84
CA ALA A 166 -7.64 12.22 10.08
C ALA A 166 -7.01 13.57 10.47
N ASP A 167 -6.66 14.42 9.50
CA ASP A 167 -5.88 15.66 9.70
C ASP A 167 -6.56 16.69 10.61
N ALA A 168 -7.89 16.65 10.70
CA ALA A 168 -8.67 17.50 11.60
C ALA A 168 -8.54 17.13 13.09
N ASP A 169 -7.94 15.97 13.41
CA ASP A 169 -7.68 15.50 14.78
C ASP A 169 -6.23 15.03 14.88
N LYS A 170 -5.31 16.01 14.89
CA LYS A 170 -3.86 15.79 14.84
C LYS A 170 -3.35 14.94 16.00
N GLU A 171 -3.88 15.16 17.20
CA GLU A 171 -3.51 14.40 18.40
C GLU A 171 -3.86 12.92 18.24
N TRP A 172 -5.07 12.62 17.76
CA TRP A 172 -5.46 11.24 17.51
C TRP A 172 -4.66 10.61 16.37
N GLN A 173 -4.42 11.33 15.27
CA GLN A 173 -3.59 10.84 14.15
C GLN A 173 -2.17 10.50 14.63
N GLN A 174 -1.54 11.40 15.40
CA GLN A 174 -0.21 11.19 15.97
C GLN A 174 -0.17 9.99 16.93
N ALA A 175 -1.20 9.80 17.75
CA ALA A 175 -1.31 8.65 18.64
C ALA A 175 -1.42 7.30 17.91
N GLN A 176 -1.74 7.28 16.62
CA GLN A 176 -1.79 6.04 15.83
C GLN A 176 -0.42 5.64 15.25
N LEU A 177 0.54 6.57 15.14
CA LEU A 177 1.86 6.30 14.58
C LEU A 177 2.58 5.09 15.20
N PRO A 178 2.70 4.94 16.54
CA PRO A 178 3.32 3.75 17.14
C PRO A 178 2.52 2.46 16.91
N LYS A 179 1.20 2.55 16.70
CA LYS A 179 0.38 1.37 16.37
C LYS A 179 0.63 0.92 14.93
N VAL A 180 0.72 1.87 14.00
CA VAL A 180 1.10 1.61 12.61
C VAL A 180 2.52 1.04 12.55
N GLU A 181 3.48 1.59 13.30
CA GLU A 181 4.83 1.04 13.39
C GLU A 181 4.84 -0.43 13.88
N ASN A 182 4.05 -0.73 14.92
CA ASN A 182 3.92 -2.10 15.41
C ASN A 182 3.26 -3.04 14.39
N ALA A 183 2.24 -2.57 13.67
CA ALA A 183 1.60 -3.32 12.59
C ALA A 183 2.60 -3.63 11.45
N VAL A 184 3.49 -2.69 11.12
CA VAL A 184 4.58 -2.92 10.16
C VAL A 184 5.55 -3.98 10.68
N LYS A 185 6.00 -3.87 11.93
CA LYS A 185 6.91 -4.86 12.55
C LYS A 185 6.32 -6.28 12.56
N LYS A 186 5.00 -6.39 12.68
CA LYS A 186 4.26 -7.67 12.66
C LYS A 186 3.89 -8.15 11.25
N GLY A 187 4.14 -7.34 10.21
CA GLY A 187 3.75 -7.66 8.84
C GLY A 187 2.26 -7.49 8.52
N ASP A 188 1.50 -6.81 9.39
CA ASP A 188 0.10 -6.47 9.18
C ASP A 188 -0.06 -5.24 8.26
N MET A 189 0.99 -4.42 8.10
CA MET A 189 1.09 -3.30 7.16
C MET A 189 2.48 -3.24 6.53
N ASP A 190 2.62 -2.56 5.39
CA ASP A 190 3.93 -2.30 4.77
C ASP A 190 4.63 -1.07 5.38
N GLY A 191 5.96 -1.01 5.26
CA GLY A 191 6.76 0.12 5.78
C GLY A 191 6.46 1.47 5.10
N GLN A 192 5.93 1.44 3.88
CA GLN A 192 5.51 2.66 3.19
C GLN A 192 4.35 3.33 3.94
N ARG A 193 3.42 2.58 4.53
CA ARG A 193 2.35 3.13 5.37
C ARG A 193 2.89 3.96 6.53
N TYR A 194 3.87 3.43 7.25
CA TYR A 194 4.52 4.17 8.34
C TYR A 194 5.16 5.47 7.82
N ALA A 195 5.94 5.41 6.74
CA ALA A 195 6.60 6.57 6.17
C ALA A 195 5.62 7.68 5.75
N TYR A 196 4.51 7.31 5.12
CA TYR A 196 3.47 8.25 4.69
C TYR A 196 2.79 8.96 5.88
N LEU A 197 2.46 8.20 6.93
CA LEU A 197 1.85 8.76 8.12
C LEU A 197 2.82 9.68 8.87
N TYR A 198 4.07 9.23 9.05
CA TYR A 198 5.13 10.01 9.69
C TYR A 198 5.33 11.36 9.00
N ASP A 199 5.55 11.33 7.69
CA ASP A 199 5.82 12.54 6.91
C ASP A 199 4.61 13.49 6.90
N ARG A 200 3.37 12.97 6.82
CA ARG A 200 2.16 13.82 6.88
C ARG A 200 2.03 14.50 8.24
N ILE A 201 2.26 13.79 9.35
CA ILE A 201 2.24 14.37 10.70
C ILE A 201 3.28 15.50 10.81
N LYS A 202 4.50 15.27 10.31
CA LYS A 202 5.58 16.27 10.35
C LYS A 202 5.25 17.52 9.55
N ILE A 203 4.85 17.37 8.29
CA ILE A 203 4.48 18.52 7.44
C ILE A 203 3.29 19.28 8.03
N ASN A 204 2.25 18.59 8.51
CA ASN A 204 1.08 19.24 9.12
C ASN A 204 1.37 19.93 10.46
N SER A 205 2.55 19.66 11.05
CA SER A 205 3.06 20.30 12.26
C SER A 205 4.10 21.38 11.95
N GLY A 206 4.36 21.69 10.67
CA GLY A 206 5.37 22.67 10.25
C GLY A 206 6.81 22.18 10.37
N GLU A 207 7.01 20.88 10.60
CA GLU A 207 8.32 20.25 10.70
C GLU A 207 8.76 19.69 9.34
N LYS A 208 10.06 19.35 9.22
CA LYS A 208 10.59 18.67 8.04
C LYS A 208 10.18 17.19 8.03
N GLN A 209 9.87 16.67 6.86
CA GLN A 209 9.59 15.24 6.65
C GLN A 209 10.90 14.45 6.49
N LEU A 210 10.84 13.12 6.65
CA LEU A 210 12.02 12.26 6.64
C LEU A 210 12.11 11.36 5.40
N TYR A 211 10.97 10.94 4.86
CA TYR A 211 10.91 9.93 3.79
C TYR A 211 10.49 10.47 2.42
N GLY A 212 10.16 11.76 2.33
CA GLY A 212 9.83 12.43 1.08
C GLY A 212 8.52 11.94 0.46
N THR A 213 7.49 11.68 1.26
CA THR A 213 6.18 11.24 0.75
C THR A 213 5.22 12.41 0.47
N GLN A 214 5.45 13.58 1.06
CA GLN A 214 4.62 14.78 0.89
C GLN A 214 5.25 15.76 -0.11
N PHE A 215 4.43 16.32 -0.99
CA PHE A 215 4.85 17.31 -1.98
C PHE A 215 4.33 18.69 -1.61
N ALA A 216 5.19 19.71 -1.73
CA ALA A 216 4.77 21.10 -1.67
C ALA A 216 4.01 21.49 -2.96
N LYS A 217 4.41 20.91 -4.10
CA LYS A 217 3.77 21.16 -5.39
C LYS A 217 3.90 19.95 -6.31
N VAL A 218 2.79 19.60 -6.97
CA VAL A 218 2.76 18.67 -8.10
C VAL A 218 2.01 19.36 -9.24
N ASP A 219 2.69 19.57 -10.36
CA ASP A 219 2.18 20.20 -11.56
C ASP A 219 2.64 19.38 -12.77
N PRO A 220 1.79 18.46 -13.26
CA PRO A 220 2.08 17.63 -14.42
C PRO A 220 2.33 18.41 -15.71
N VAL A 221 1.62 19.52 -15.89
CA VAL A 221 1.69 20.33 -17.13
C VAL A 221 3.08 20.92 -17.28
N ASN A 222 3.62 21.47 -16.19
CA ASN A 222 4.96 22.04 -16.14
C ASN A 222 6.04 21.04 -15.71
N LYS A 223 5.68 19.76 -15.51
CA LYS A 223 6.57 18.69 -15.03
C LYS A 223 7.27 19.00 -13.70
N VAL A 224 6.59 19.71 -12.79
CA VAL A 224 7.13 20.07 -11.47
C VAL A 224 6.62 19.10 -10.42
N ALA A 225 7.52 18.44 -9.70
CA ALA A 225 7.21 17.63 -8.53
C ALA A 225 8.19 17.99 -7.40
N GLU A 226 7.79 18.97 -6.60
CA GLU A 226 8.59 19.57 -5.54
C GLU A 226 8.18 18.98 -4.19
N LEU A 227 9.14 18.40 -3.48
CA LEU A 227 8.91 17.86 -2.14
C LEU A 227 8.68 18.99 -1.15
N ALA A 228 7.82 18.76 -0.17
CA ALA A 228 7.82 19.59 1.03
C ALA A 228 9.18 19.46 1.74
N LEU A 229 9.49 20.42 2.63
CA LEU A 229 10.80 20.47 3.31
C LEU A 229 11.17 19.11 3.89
N THR A 230 12.30 18.56 3.43
CA THR A 230 12.74 17.19 3.73
C THR A 230 14.12 17.22 4.37
N GLU A 231 14.31 16.45 5.44
CA GLU A 231 15.61 16.28 6.08
C GLU A 231 16.54 15.44 5.22
N ASP A 232 17.83 15.80 5.19
CA ASP A 232 18.92 14.97 4.66
C ASP A 232 18.55 14.29 3.32
N LEU A 233 18.48 15.12 2.26
CA LEU A 233 18.14 14.68 0.91
C LEU A 233 19.17 13.70 0.34
N GLU A 234 20.44 13.80 0.75
CA GLU A 234 21.52 12.94 0.28
C GLU A 234 21.28 11.47 0.67
N ASN A 235 20.80 11.21 1.89
CA ASN A 235 20.49 9.84 2.35
C ASN A 235 19.00 9.47 2.23
N LEU A 236 18.20 10.28 1.54
CA LEU A 236 16.75 10.05 1.42
C LEU A 236 16.44 8.68 0.82
N ASP A 237 17.07 8.32 -0.30
CA ASP A 237 16.80 7.05 -0.96
C ASP A 237 17.21 5.84 -0.13
N LYS A 238 18.24 5.96 0.70
CA LYS A 238 18.61 4.92 1.67
C LYS A 238 17.48 4.66 2.67
N ARG A 239 16.87 5.73 3.22
CA ARG A 239 15.71 5.61 4.13
C ARG A 239 14.48 5.07 3.40
N ARG A 240 14.23 5.53 2.16
CA ARG A 240 13.11 5.07 1.33
C ARG A 240 13.21 3.58 1.05
N MET A 241 14.39 3.09 0.65
CA MET A 241 14.64 1.67 0.45
C MET A 241 14.46 0.84 1.72
N GLY A 242 14.86 1.37 2.89
CA GLY A 242 14.61 0.71 4.18
C GLY A 242 13.11 0.48 4.47
N MET A 243 12.24 1.36 3.96
CA MET A 243 10.78 1.21 4.02
C MET A 243 10.20 0.43 2.84
N GLY A 244 11.05 -0.01 1.90
CA GLY A 244 10.73 -0.60 0.60
C GLY A 244 9.91 0.30 -0.31
N MET A 245 10.18 1.60 -0.25
CA MET A 245 9.72 2.56 -1.24
C MET A 245 10.76 2.71 -2.33
N MET A 246 10.29 3.00 -3.54
CA MET A 246 11.16 3.32 -4.67
C MET A 246 11.96 4.61 -4.44
N PRO A 247 13.10 4.79 -5.15
CA PRO A 247 13.85 6.04 -5.15
C PRO A 247 12.97 7.26 -5.44
N ILE A 248 13.34 8.40 -4.87
CA ILE A 248 12.54 9.61 -4.87
C ILE A 248 12.28 10.14 -6.28
N GLU A 249 13.28 10.08 -7.16
CA GLU A 249 13.12 10.52 -8.56
C GLU A 249 12.15 9.63 -9.33
N THR A 250 12.15 8.32 -9.09
CA THR A 250 11.15 7.41 -9.66
C THR A 250 9.75 7.77 -9.14
N TYR A 251 9.63 8.09 -7.85
CA TYR A 251 8.34 8.47 -7.27
C TYR A 251 7.81 9.80 -7.83
N LYS A 252 8.67 10.80 -8.01
CA LYS A 252 8.34 12.07 -8.68
C LYS A 252 7.75 11.84 -10.07
N VAL A 253 8.35 10.93 -10.86
CA VAL A 253 7.83 10.57 -12.19
C VAL A 253 6.43 9.95 -12.11
N ILE A 254 6.12 9.16 -11.09
CA ILE A 254 4.78 8.59 -10.90
C ILE A 254 3.77 9.69 -10.55
N MET A 255 4.13 10.59 -9.62
CA MET A 255 3.26 11.70 -9.21
C MET A 255 2.89 12.62 -10.37
N LEU A 256 3.81 12.83 -11.31
CA LEU A 256 3.56 13.59 -12.52
C LEU A 256 2.63 12.88 -13.53
N LYS A 257 2.49 11.55 -13.45
CA LYS A 257 1.60 10.77 -14.34
C LYS A 257 0.20 10.56 -13.76
N SER A 258 0.10 10.43 -12.44
CA SER A 258 -1.16 10.11 -11.76
C SER A 258 -2.17 11.27 -11.78
N VAL A 259 -1.71 12.49 -12.05
CA VAL A 259 -2.55 13.70 -12.09
C VAL A 259 -2.87 14.15 -13.53
N SER A 260 -2.41 13.42 -14.56
CA SER A 260 -2.66 13.74 -15.98
C SER A 260 -3.96 13.15 -16.55
N LYS A 261 -5.03 13.03 -15.76
CA LYS A 261 -6.35 12.60 -16.24
C LYS A 261 -7.40 13.66 -15.95
#